data_AF-A0AAJ6KXZ1-F1
#
_entry.id   AF-A0AAJ6KXZ1-F1
#
_cell.length_a   1.000
_cell.length_b   1.000
_cell.length_c   1.000
_cell.angle_alpha   90.00
_cell.angle_beta   90.00
_cell.angle_gamma   90.00
#
_symmetry.space_group_name_H-M   'P 1'
#
loop_
_entity.id
_entity.type
_entity.pdbx_description
1 polymer ?
#
loop_
_entity_poly.entity_id
_entity_poly.type
_entity_poly.pdbx_seq_one_letter_code
_entity_poly.pdbx_strand_id
1 'polypeptide(L)' 'MKHATAISQLETHASNCENNAAIQEREGEHESAATNRSNAADYRQAIEALRAE' A
#
# COMPACT_ATOMS: atom_id res chain seq x y z
N MET A 1 20.84 -0.02 2.48
CA MET A 1 20.02 -0.94 1.65
C MET A 1 20.05 -0.47 0.21
N LYS A 2 20.23 -1.39 -0.75
CA LYS A 2 20.32 -1.14 -2.19
C LYS A 2 19.09 -0.41 -2.77
N HIS A 3 17.93 -0.59 -2.14
CA HIS A 3 16.64 -0.08 -2.60
C HIS A 3 15.98 0.94 -1.65
N ALA A 4 16.75 1.63 -0.81
CA ALA A 4 16.20 2.49 0.26
C ALA A 4 15.16 3.53 -0.24
N THR A 5 15.43 4.24 -1.34
CA THR A 5 14.50 5.22 -1.90
C THR A 5 13.22 4.57 -2.44
N ALA A 6 13.34 3.46 -3.16
CA ALA A 6 12.19 2.73 -3.70
C ALA A 6 11.31 2.17 -2.58
N ILE A 7 11.92 1.60 -1.54
CA ILE A 7 11.21 1.12 -0.34
C ILE A 7 10.44 2.27 0.32
N SER A 8 11.08 3.44 0.51
CA SER A 8 10.42 4.61 1.11
C SER A 8 9.21 5.10 0.31
N GLN A 9 9.31 5.10 -1.03
CA GLN A 9 8.18 5.45 -1.89
C GLN A 9 7.05 4.42 -1.79
N LEU A 10 7.37 3.12 -1.81
CA LEU A 10 6.38 2.06 -1.66
C LEU A 10 5.70 2.10 -0.29
N GLU A 11 6.43 2.40 0.78
CA GLU A 11 5.87 2.58 2.13
C GLU A 11 4.87 3.73 2.19
N THR A 12 5.17 4.83 1.50
CA THR A 12 4.26 5.99 1.37
C THR A 12 3.00 5.60 0.62
N HIS A 13 3.12 4.90 -0.52
CA HIS A 13 1.97 4.46 -1.30
C HIS A 13 1.10 3.44 -0.56
N ALA A 14 1.71 2.45 0.11
CA ALA A 14 1.00 1.48 0.93
C ALA A 14 0.18 2.17 2.03
N SER A 15 0.81 3.10 2.76
CA SER A 15 0.15 3.84 3.85
C SER A 15 -1.02 4.70 3.33
N ASN A 16 -0.86 5.34 2.16
CA ASN A 16 -1.93 6.11 1.54
C ASN A 16 -3.11 5.24 1.13
N CYS A 17 -2.86 4.08 0.53
CA CYS A 17 -3.90 3.11 0.18
C CYS A 17 -4.62 2.60 1.44
N GLU A 18 -3.91 2.26 2.50
CA GLU A 18 -4.49 1.82 3.78
C GLU A 18 -5.42 2.90 4.38
N ASN A 19 -4.98 4.16 4.38
CA ASN A 19 -5.78 5.29 4.86
C ASN A 19 -7.03 5.51 3.99
N ASN A 20 -6.89 5.50 2.66
CA ASN A 20 -8.00 5.68 1.74
C ASN A 20 -9.02 4.56 1.88
N ALA A 21 -8.58 3.30 1.99
CA ALA A 21 -9.49 2.18 2.21
C ALA A 21 -10.33 2.33 3.48
N ALA A 22 -9.73 2.84 4.56
CA ALA A 22 -10.45 3.08 5.81
C ALA A 22 -11.49 4.21 5.71
N ILE A 23 -11.20 5.26 4.93
CA ILE A 23 -12.13 6.36 4.66
C ILE A 23 -13.29 5.85 3.79
N GLN A 24 -12.97 5.19 2.67
CA GLN A 24 -13.93 4.70 1.70
C GLN A 24 -14.89 3.67 2.27
N GLU A 25 -14.42 2.80 3.17
CA GLU A 25 -15.29 1.86 3.89
C GLU A 25 -16.36 2.60 4.71
N ARG A 26 -16.01 3.73 5.34
CA ARG A 26 -16.95 4.54 6.14
C ARG A 26 -17.91 5.34 5.25
N GLU A 27 -17.48 5.68 4.04
CA GLU A 27 -18.30 6.40 3.05
C GLU A 27 -19.21 5.46 2.23
N GLY A 28 -19.10 4.14 2.42
CA GLY A 28 -19.88 3.14 1.67
C GLY A 28 -19.30 2.82 0.29
N GLU A 29 -18.11 3.32 -0.04
CA GLU A 29 -17.38 3.03 -1.27
C GLU A 29 -16.62 1.69 -1.17
N HIS A 30 -17.34 0.60 -0.92
CA HIS A 30 -16.74 -0.69 -0.58
C HIS A 30 -15.82 -1.26 -1.69
N GLU A 31 -16.15 -1.04 -2.96
CA GLU A 31 -15.32 -1.48 -4.10
C GLU A 31 -13.99 -0.71 -4.17
N SER A 32 -14.04 0.61 -3.99
CA SER A 32 -12.84 1.45 -3.92
C SER A 32 -11.99 1.07 -2.70
N ALA A 33 -12.62 0.81 -1.56
CA ALA A 33 -11.94 0.37 -0.35
C ALA A 33 -11.22 -0.98 -0.55
N ALA A 34 -11.89 -1.95 -1.19
CA ALA A 34 -11.29 -3.24 -1.54
C ALA A 34 -10.09 -3.07 -2.48
N THR A 35 -10.23 -2.23 -3.51
CA THR A 35 -9.14 -1.92 -4.46
C THR A 35 -7.93 -1.33 -3.74
N ASN A 36 -8.13 -0.37 -2.84
CA ASN A 36 -7.05 0.22 -2.07
C ASN A 36 -6.39 -0.79 -1.11
N ARG A 37 -7.14 -1.71 -0.51
CA ARG A 37 -6.56 -2.80 0.31
C ARG A 37 -5.68 -3.73 -0.52
N SER A 38 -6.12 -4.12 -1.72
CA SER A 38 -5.33 -4.94 -2.63
C SER A 38 -4.04 -4.23 -3.05
N ASN A 39 -4.12 -2.97 -3.46
CA ASN A 39 -2.93 -2.19 -3.83
C ASN A 39 -1.94 -2.04 -2.67
N ALA A 40 -2.44 -1.80 -1.45
CA ALA A 40 -1.59 -1.76 -0.26
C ALA A 40 -0.85 -3.09 -0.04
N ALA A 41 -1.55 -4.22 -0.15
CA ALA A 41 -0.95 -5.55 -0.02
C ALA A 41 0.15 -5.77 -1.08
N ASP A 42 -0.11 -5.39 -2.34
CA ASP A 42 0.87 -5.50 -3.43
C ASP A 42 2.13 -4.67 -3.16
N TYR A 43 1.98 -3.43 -2.67
CA TYR A 43 3.12 -2.60 -2.28
C TYR A 43 3.90 -3.19 -1.11
N ARG A 44 3.22 -3.77 -0.10
CA ARG A 44 3.87 -4.43 1.04
C ARG A 44 4.68 -5.64 0.58
N GLN A 45 4.13 -6.46 -0.33
CA GLN A 45 4.85 -7.58 -0.92
C GLN A 45 6.07 -7.12 -1.73
N ALA A 46 5.96 -6.04 -2.50
CA ALA A 46 7.09 -5.47 -3.23
C ALA A 46 8.20 -4.96 -2.30
N ILE A 47 7.85 -4.35 -1.15
CA ILE A 47 8.82 -3.94 -0.13
C ILE A 47 9.57 -5.14 0.44
N GLU A 48 8.87 -6.23 0.75
CA GLU A 48 9.49 -7.46 1.26
C GLU A 48 10.49 -8.04 0.27
N ALA A 49 10.12 -8.11 -1.02
CA ALA A 49 11.03 -8.56 -2.07
C ALA A 49 12.29 -7.68 -2.16
N LEU A 50 12.15 -6.35 -2.16
CA LEU A 50 13.28 -5.42 -2.24
C LEU A 50 14.17 -5.42 -0.99
N ARG A 51 13.64 -5.79 0.18
CA ARG A 51 14.42 -5.92 1.42
C ARG A 51 15.21 -7.24 1.47
N ALA A 52 14.82 -8.24 0.69
CA ALA A 52 15.51 -9.53 0.59
C ALA A 52 16.67 -9.52 -0.43
N GLU A 53 16.77 -8.48 -1.27
CA GLU A 53 17.89 -8.24 -2.21
C GLU A 53 19.09 -7.53 -1.57
#